data_AF-A0A959B5E3-F1
#
_entry.id   AF-A0A959B5E3-F1
#
_cell.length_a   1.000
_cell.length_b   1.000
_cell.length_c   1.000
_cell.angle_alpha   90.00
_cell.angle_beta   90.00
_cell.angle_gamma   90.00
#
_symmetry.space_group_name_H-M   'P 1'
#
loop_
_entity.id
_entity.type
_entity.pdbx_description
1 polymer ?
#
loop_
_entity_poly.entity_id
_entity_poly.type
_entity_poly.pdbx_seq_one_letter_code
_entity_poly.pdbx_strand_id
1 'polypeptide(L)'
;MTDTDRKQLQQKIVESIARMEKEVVHLEEATQPIAPENAIGRVSRMDAINNKSVSEAALRAARRKLYSLRLALTKIDSPAFGICSR
;
A
#
# COMPACT_ATOMS: atom_id res chain seq x y z
N MET A 1 -22.48 15.85 0.88
CA MET A 1 -21.27 15.82 1.74
C MET A 1 -21.05 17.23 2.26
N THR A 2 -21.12 17.43 3.57
CA THR A 2 -20.92 18.77 4.16
C THR A 2 -19.42 19.12 4.20
N ASP A 3 -19.08 20.41 4.37
CA ASP A 3 -17.68 20.86 4.48
C ASP A 3 -16.94 20.19 5.65
N THR A 4 -17.66 19.96 6.75
CA THR A 4 -17.15 19.25 7.94
C THR A 4 -16.85 17.78 7.63
N ASP A 5 -17.73 17.09 6.92
CA ASP A 5 -17.51 15.69 6.51
C ASP A 5 -16.27 15.57 5.60
N ARG A 6 -16.04 16.59 4.76
CA ARG A 6 -14.88 16.65 3.85
C ARG A 6 -13.57 16.77 4.61
N LYS A 7 -13.50 17.66 5.58
CA LYS A 7 -12.32 17.82 6.44
C LYS A 7 -12.04 16.57 7.25
N GLN A 8 -13.07 15.93 7.82
CA GLN A 8 -12.89 14.67 8.57
C GLN A 8 -12.40 13.53 7.66
N LEU A 9 -12.94 13.41 6.46
CA LEU A 9 -12.50 12.42 5.49
C LEU A 9 -11.07 12.68 5.04
N GLN A 10 -10.71 13.94 4.81
CA GLN A 10 -9.35 14.36 4.45
C GLN A 10 -8.33 13.90 5.51
N GLN A 11 -8.60 14.19 6.78
CA GLN A 11 -7.74 13.78 7.89
C GLN A 11 -7.57 12.26 7.93
N LYS A 12 -8.66 11.49 7.83
CA LYS A 12 -8.61 10.02 7.79
C LYS A 12 -7.82 9.48 6.59
N ILE A 13 -7.92 10.12 5.44
CA ILE A 13 -7.15 9.74 4.24
C ILE A 13 -5.66 10.00 4.48
N VAL A 14 -5.29 11.16 5.03
CA VAL A 14 -3.89 11.51 5.34
C VAL A 14 -3.28 10.53 6.35
N GLU A 15 -4.00 10.24 7.45
CA GLU A 15 -3.57 9.24 8.44
C GLU A 15 -3.40 7.86 7.81
N SER A 16 -4.33 7.47 6.93
CA SER A 16 -4.26 6.20 6.22
C SER A 16 -3.10 6.13 5.24
N ILE A 17 -2.76 7.23 4.55
CA ILE A 17 -1.60 7.32 3.67
C ILE A 17 -0.32 7.14 4.50
N ALA A 18 -0.18 7.87 5.61
CA ALA A 18 1.01 7.78 6.47
C ALA A 18 1.22 6.36 7.02
N ARG A 19 0.13 5.67 7.40
CA ARG A 19 0.20 4.25 7.80
C ARG A 19 0.59 3.34 6.63
N MET A 20 -0.01 3.54 5.46
CA MET A 20 0.28 2.75 4.26
C MET A 20 1.71 2.94 3.77
N GLU A 21 2.27 4.14 3.89
CA GLU A 21 3.67 4.43 3.56
C GLU A 21 4.63 3.62 4.42
N LYS A 22 4.38 3.52 5.73
CA LYS A 22 5.16 2.65 6.63
C LYS A 22 5.05 1.18 6.24
N GLU A 23 3.83 0.73 5.92
CA GLU A 23 3.59 -0.65 5.49
C GLU A 23 4.30 -0.97 4.17
N VAL A 24 4.32 -0.04 3.21
CA VAL A 24 5.06 -0.17 1.96
C VAL A 24 6.56 -0.32 2.21
N VAL A 25 7.15 0.49 3.10
CA VAL A 25 8.58 0.39 3.45
C VAL A 25 8.91 -0.98 4.04
N HIS A 26 8.10 -1.47 4.99
CA HIS A 26 8.29 -2.81 5.56
C HIS A 26 8.16 -3.92 4.52
N LEU A 27 7.22 -3.80 3.59
CA LEU A 27 7.06 -4.76 2.51
C LEU A 27 8.23 -4.68 1.51
N GLU A 28 8.80 -3.50 1.25
CA GLU A 28 9.99 -3.34 0.41
C GLU A 28 11.18 -4.09 1.01
N GLU A 29 11.41 -3.97 2.31
CA GLU A 29 12.42 -4.73 3.06
C GLU A 29 12.20 -6.25 2.94
N ALA A 30 10.96 -6.70 3.12
CA ALA A 30 10.57 -8.12 3.01
C ALA A 30 10.66 -8.69 1.58
N THR A 31 10.76 -7.83 0.56
CA THR A 31 10.88 -8.22 -0.85
C THR A 31 12.31 -8.17 -1.38
N GLN A 32 13.30 -7.86 -0.52
CA GLN A 32 14.68 -7.81 -0.95
C GLN A 32 15.17 -9.16 -1.54
N PRO A 33 16.15 -9.14 -2.46
CA PRO A 33 16.70 -10.35 -3.05
C PRO A 33 17.22 -11.31 -1.97
N ILE A 34 16.81 -12.58 -2.07
CA ILE A 34 17.32 -13.64 -1.20
C ILE A 34 18.74 -13.93 -1.68
N ALA A 35 19.73 -13.72 -0.80
CA ALA A 35 21.12 -13.99 -1.12
C ALA A 35 21.33 -15.48 -1.46
N PRO A 36 22.29 -15.81 -2.34
CA PRO A 36 22.50 -17.19 -2.81
C PRO A 36 23.14 -18.12 -1.77
N GLU A 37 23.12 -17.77 -0.48
CA GLU A 37 23.90 -18.43 0.56
C GLU A 37 23.69 -19.95 0.65
N ASN A 38 24.79 -20.65 0.90
CA ASN A 38 24.85 -22.10 1.07
C ASN A 38 24.28 -22.58 2.43
N ALA A 39 23.90 -21.65 3.32
CA ALA A 39 23.40 -21.94 4.66
C ALA A 39 21.86 -22.12 4.73
N ILE A 40 21.11 -21.60 3.75
CA ILE A 40 19.67 -21.81 3.66
C ILE A 40 19.42 -23.17 3.01
N GLY A 41 19.00 -24.15 3.80
CA GLY A 41 18.63 -25.48 3.31
C GLY A 41 17.56 -25.41 2.21
N ARG A 42 17.55 -26.41 1.31
CA ARG A 42 16.69 -26.43 0.11
C ARG A 42 15.21 -26.12 0.38
N VAL A 43 14.64 -26.66 1.47
CA VAL A 43 13.24 -26.42 1.87
C VAL A 43 13.03 -24.96 2.27
N SER A 44 13.87 -24.44 3.17
CA SER A 44 13.85 -23.04 3.60
C SER A 44 14.08 -22.05 2.46
N ARG A 45 14.87 -22.44 1.45
CA ARG A 45 15.05 -21.63 0.23
C ARG A 45 13.76 -21.55 -0.57
N MET A 46 13.04 -22.67 -0.71
CA MET A 46 11.75 -22.70 -1.38
C MET A 46 10.71 -21.83 -0.64
N ASP A 47 10.65 -21.94 0.69
CA ASP A 47 9.76 -21.11 1.51
C ASP A 47 10.11 -19.63 1.41
N ALA A 48 11.40 -19.27 1.42
CA ALA A 48 11.84 -17.89 1.25
C ALA A 48 11.41 -17.32 -0.12
N ILE A 49 11.52 -18.11 -1.20
CA ILE A 49 11.07 -17.70 -2.55
C ILE A 49 9.55 -17.48 -2.57
N ASN A 50 8.79 -18.41 -1.98
CA ASN A 50 7.34 -18.31 -1.94
C ASN A 50 6.89 -17.09 -1.11
N ASN A 51 7.46 -16.90 0.07
CA ASN A 51 7.16 -15.76 0.94
C ASN A 51 7.51 -14.44 0.25
N LYS A 52 8.64 -14.38 -0.46
CA LYS A 52 9.00 -13.19 -1.26
C LYS A 52 7.95 -12.89 -2.31
N SER A 53 7.50 -13.88 -3.08
CA SER A 53 6.48 -13.70 -4.13
C SER A 53 5.15 -13.17 -3.55
N VAL A 54 4.75 -13.68 -2.37
CA VAL A 54 3.56 -13.22 -1.64
C VAL A 54 3.75 -11.77 -1.17
N SER A 55 4.89 -11.45 -0.55
CA SER A 55 5.23 -10.09 -0.11
C SER A 55 5.27 -9.10 -1.27
N GLU A 56 5.77 -9.49 -2.44
CA GLU A 56 5.78 -8.65 -3.64
C GLU A 56 4.36 -8.38 -4.16
N ALA A 57 3.47 -9.39 -4.12
CA ALA A 57 2.08 -9.20 -4.48
C ALA A 57 1.38 -8.22 -3.52
N ALA A 58 1.63 -8.36 -2.21
CA ALA A 58 1.15 -7.44 -1.19
C ALA A 58 1.69 -6.01 -1.41
N LEU A 59 3.00 -5.87 -1.68
CA LEU A 59 3.63 -4.58 -1.98
C LEU A 59 2.99 -3.88 -3.18
N ARG A 60 2.75 -4.63 -4.26
CA ARG A 60 2.05 -4.10 -5.44
C ARG A 60 0.64 -3.62 -5.10
N ALA A 61 -0.10 -4.37 -4.28
CA ALA A 61 -1.44 -3.99 -3.86
C ALA A 61 -1.43 -2.74 -2.94
N ALA A 62 -0.50 -2.69 -1.98
CA ALA A 62 -0.33 -1.55 -1.08
C ALA A 62 0.01 -0.27 -1.85
N ARG A 63 0.94 -0.32 -2.81
CA ARG A 63 1.28 0.80 -3.68
C ARG A 63 0.08 1.29 -4.51
N ARG A 64 -0.71 0.38 -5.09
CA ARG A 64 -1.94 0.74 -5.81
C ARG A 64 -2.96 1.44 -4.89
N LYS A 65 -3.15 0.91 -3.68
CA LYS A 65 -4.07 1.50 -2.70
C LYS A 65 -3.60 2.88 -2.25
N LEU A 66 -2.30 3.06 -2.03
CA LEU A 66 -1.67 4.33 -1.70
C LEU A 66 -1.87 5.35 -2.82
N TYR A 67 -1.65 4.95 -4.08
CA TYR A 67 -1.93 5.80 -5.23
C TYR A 67 -3.40 6.24 -5.28
N SER A 68 -4.35 5.32 -5.10
CA SER A 68 -5.78 5.63 -5.07
C SER A 68 -6.14 6.59 -3.94
N LEU A 69 -5.55 6.44 -2.74
CA LEU A 69 -5.75 7.34 -1.61
C LEU A 69 -5.21 8.75 -1.91
N ARG A 70 -4.01 8.85 -2.50
CA ARG A 70 -3.44 10.15 -2.93
C ARG A 70 -4.31 10.79 -4.01
N LEU A 71 -4.79 10.02 -4.98
CA LEU A 71 -5.69 10.52 -6.01
C LEU A 71 -7.02 11.00 -5.41
N ALA A 72 -7.59 10.25 -4.47
CA ALA A 72 -8.78 10.67 -3.74
C ALA A 72 -8.54 11.97 -2.98
N LEU A 73 -7.38 12.13 -2.33
CA LEU A 73 -7.00 13.37 -1.66
C LEU A 73 -6.92 14.56 -2.63
N THR A 74 -6.33 14.38 -3.81
CA THR A 74 -6.28 15.47 -4.82
C THR A 74 -7.64 15.86 -5.38
N LYS A 75 -8.59 14.92 -5.37
CA LYS A 75 -9.95 15.14 -5.87
C LYS A 75 -10.90 15.54 -4.76
N ILE A 76 -10.48 15.50 -3.50
CA ILE A 76 -11.38 15.64 -2.36
C ILE A 76 -12.07 17.00 -2.31
N ASP A 77 -11.51 18.03 -2.95
CA ASP A 77 -12.08 19.38 -3.07
C ASP A 77 -12.93 19.57 -4.33
N SER A 78 -12.96 18.58 -5.23
CA SER A 78 -13.80 18.64 -6.41
C SER A 78 -15.29 18.63 -6.02
N PRO A 79 -16.15 19.45 -6.67
CA PRO A 79 -17.59 19.40 -6.45
C PRO A 79 -18.20 18.05 -6.88
N ALA A 80 -17.54 17.31 -7.77
CA ALA A 80 -17.96 15.97 -8.19
C ALA A 80 -17.43 14.84 -7.30
N PHE A 81 -16.66 15.15 -6.25
CA PHE A 81 -16.09 14.13 -5.37
C PHE A 81 -17.19 13.39 -4.59
N GLY A 82 -17.14 12.06 -4.62
CA GLY A 82 -18.15 11.20 -4.00
C GLY A 82 -19.41 10.99 -4.85
N ILE A 83 -19.47 11.57 -6.05
CA ILE A 83 -20.54 11.30 -7.02
C ILE A 83 -20.09 10.13 -7.91
N CYS A 84 -20.89 9.08 -7.98
CA CYS A 84 -20.63 7.96 -8.88
C CYS A 84 -20.83 8.42 -10.34
N SER A 85 -19.75 8.50 -11.12
CA SER A 85 -19.84 8.67 -12.57
C SER A 85 -20.24 7.32 -13.17
N ARG A 86 -21.44 7.30 -13.76
CA ARG A 86 -22.11 6.12 -14.34
C ARG A 86 -21.28 5.39 -15.38
#